data_AF-A0A4V2P9K8-F1
#
_entry.id   AF-A0A4V2P9K8-F1
#
_cell.length_a   1.000
_cell.length_b   1.000
_cell.length_c   1.000
_cell.angle_alpha   90.00
_cell.angle_beta   90.00
_cell.angle_gamma   90.00
#
_symmetry.space_group_name_H-M   'P 1'
#
loop_
_entity.id
_entity.type
_entity.pdbx_description
1 polymer ?
#
loop_
_entity_poly.entity_id
_entity_poly.type
_entity_poly.pdbx_seq_one_letter_code
_entity_poly.pdbx_strand_id
1 'polypeptide(L)' 'MSFDDETLEILARRANEAGMDRSAFLASLVHRDDMRRRLAVDSATLNAAGYTPDRASALTASLIARSRAS' A
#
# COMPACT_ATOMS: atom_id res chain seq x y z
N MET A 1 24.19 -1.21 6.92
CA MET A 1 23.07 -0.98 7.86
C MET A 1 22.91 -2.26 8.68
N SER A 2 22.97 -2.20 10.00
CA SER A 2 22.76 -3.36 10.88
C SER A 2 21.50 -3.13 11.69
N PHE A 3 20.64 -4.13 11.79
CA PHE A 3 19.53 -4.11 12.74
C PHE A 3 20.04 -4.51 14.12
N ASP A 4 19.41 -3.99 15.16
CA ASP A 4 19.61 -4.49 16.52
C ASP A 4 18.98 -5.88 16.70
N ASP A 5 19.40 -6.59 17.75
CA ASP A 5 18.98 -7.96 18.02
C ASP A 5 17.47 -8.06 18.28
N GLU A 6 16.88 -7.08 18.95
CA GLU A 6 15.43 -7.02 19.19
C GLU A 6 14.64 -6.97 17.88
N THR A 7 15.08 -6.13 16.94
CA THR A 7 14.49 -6.02 15.61
C THR A 7 14.61 -7.33 14.84
N LEU A 8 15.75 -8.02 14.95
CA LEU A 8 15.97 -9.32 14.31
C LEU A 8 15.07 -10.41 14.91
N GLU A 9 14.84 -10.42 16.21
CA GLU A 9 13.91 -11.33 16.88
C GLU A 9 12.47 -11.09 16.46
N ILE A 10 12.04 -9.83 16.40
CA ILE A 10 10.70 -9.46 15.93
C ILE A 10 10.51 -9.92 14.49
N LEU A 11 11.49 -9.67 13.60
CA LEU A 11 11.44 -10.11 12.21
C LEU A 11 11.37 -11.63 12.09
N ALA A 12 12.15 -12.37 12.87
CA ALA A 12 12.13 -13.83 12.88
C ALA A 12 10.77 -14.37 13.35
N ARG A 13 10.20 -13.81 14.42
CA ARG A 13 8.87 -14.19 14.92
C ARG A 13 7.79 -13.93 13.86
N ARG A 14 7.80 -12.75 13.24
CA ARG A 14 6.81 -12.38 12.21
C ARG A 14 6.96 -13.21 10.94
N ALA A 15 8.18 -13.54 10.53
CA ALA A 15 8.43 -14.44 9.42
C ALA A 15 7.85 -15.83 9.69
N ASN A 16 8.05 -16.35 10.91
CA ASN A 16 7.49 -17.63 11.33
C ASN A 16 5.95 -17.61 11.39
N GLU A 17 5.34 -16.54 11.94
CA GLU A 17 3.88 -16.33 11.92
C GLU A 17 3.31 -16.31 10.49
N ALA A 18 4.07 -15.78 9.52
CA ALA A 18 3.71 -15.74 8.12
C ALA A 18 4.04 -17.03 7.35
N GLY A 19 4.68 -18.02 7.99
CA GLY A 19 5.16 -19.25 7.33
C GLY A 19 6.23 -19.00 6.27
N MET A 20 7.02 -17.92 6.42
CA MET A 20 8.04 -17.50 5.46
C MET A 20 9.44 -17.61 6.06
N ASP A 21 10.43 -17.81 5.19
CA ASP A 21 11.82 -17.58 5.59
C ASP A 21 12.03 -16.09 5.94
N ARG A 22 12.94 -15.81 6.88
CA ARG A 22 13.23 -14.44 7.34
C ARG A 22 13.64 -13.51 6.21
N SER A 23 14.46 -13.98 5.26
CA SER A 23 14.90 -13.17 4.12
C SER A 23 13.75 -12.89 3.13
N ALA A 24 12.90 -13.87 2.89
CA ALA A 24 11.70 -13.73 2.06
C ALA A 24 10.70 -12.76 2.71
N PHE A 25 10.50 -12.86 4.02
CA PHE A 25 9.66 -11.94 4.78
C PHE A 25 10.18 -10.51 4.69
N LEU A 26 11.48 -10.30 4.90
CA LEU A 26 12.13 -8.99 4.73
C LEU A 26 11.96 -8.43 3.31
N ALA A 27 12.17 -9.25 2.28
CA ALA A 27 11.97 -8.83 0.89
C ALA A 27 10.51 -8.41 0.63
N SER A 28 9.54 -9.12 1.21
CA SER A 28 8.12 -8.76 1.10
C SER A 28 7.79 -7.43 1.78
N LEU A 29 8.40 -7.15 2.94
CA LEU A 29 8.24 -5.86 3.63
C LEU A 29 8.83 -4.71 2.81
N VAL A 30 10.02 -4.89 2.24
CA VAL A 30 10.66 -3.90 1.37
C VAL A 30 9.82 -3.64 0.12
N HIS A 31 9.33 -4.70 -0.52
CA HIS A 31 8.46 -4.57 -1.70
C HIS A 31 7.16 -3.84 -1.37
N ARG A 32 6.53 -4.15 -0.23
CA ARG A 32 5.32 -3.48 0.22
C ARG A 32 5.56 -1.99 0.46
N ASP A 33 6.69 -1.62 1.07
CA ASP A 33 7.02 -0.22 1.30
C ASP A 33 7.32 0.53 0.00
N ASP A 34 8.02 -0.09 -0.95
CA ASP A 34 8.23 0.47 -2.29
C ASP A 34 6.89 0.76 -2.99
N MET A 35 5.98 -0.22 -3.01
CA MET A 35 4.65 -0.05 -3.59
C MET A 35 3.87 1.07 -2.90
N ARG A 36 3.95 1.17 -1.56
CA ARG A 36 3.33 2.26 -0.81
C ARG A 36 3.88 3.63 -1.22
N ARG A 37 5.20 3.76 -1.39
CA ARG A 37 5.82 5.01 -1.84
C ARG A 37 5.39 5.37 -3.26
N ARG A 38 5.37 4.40 -4.18
CA ARG A 38 4.91 4.60 -5.55
C ARG A 38 3.47 5.09 -5.61
N LEU A 39 2.57 4.43 -4.88
CA LEU A 39 1.17 4.86 -4.79
C LEU A 39 1.02 6.27 -4.21
N ALA A 40 1.83 6.65 -3.22
CA ALA A 40 1.82 8.00 -2.67
C ALA A 40 2.27 9.05 -3.71
N VAL A 41 3.30 8.75 -4.50
CA VAL A 41 3.77 9.61 -5.60
C VAL A 41 2.72 9.73 -6.70
N ASP A 42 2.13 8.61 -7.12
CA ASP A 42 1.08 8.60 -8.15
C ASP A 42 -0.14 9.38 -7.68
N SER A 43 -0.56 9.19 -6.42
CA SER A 43 -1.66 9.94 -5.83
C SER A 43 -1.37 11.45 -5.74
N ALA A 44 -0.15 11.83 -5.35
CA ALA A 44 0.28 13.22 -5.34
C ALA A 44 0.29 13.83 -6.75
N THR A 45 0.71 13.06 -7.76
CA THR A 45 0.72 13.46 -9.16
C THR A 45 -0.70 13.69 -9.68
N LEU A 46 -1.63 12.77 -9.39
CA LEU A 46 -3.04 12.92 -9.74
C LEU A 46 -3.67 14.13 -9.05
N ASN A 47 -3.43 14.31 -7.75
CA ASN A 47 -3.88 15.49 -7.01
C ASN A 47 -3.36 16.80 -7.62
N ALA A 48 -2.07 16.86 -7.96
CA ALA A 48 -1.45 18.03 -8.58
C ALA A 48 -2.00 18.31 -9.99
N ALA A 49 -2.39 17.27 -10.74
CA ALA A 49 -3.08 17.38 -12.02
C ALA A 49 -4.56 17.81 -11.89
N GLY A 50 -5.04 18.10 -10.66
CA GLY A 50 -6.43 18.49 -10.40
C GLY A 50 -7.40 17.32 -10.23
N TYR A 51 -6.91 16.07 -10.25
CA TYR A 51 -7.67 14.89 -9.90
C TYR A 51 -7.69 14.73 -8.38
N THR A 52 -8.68 15.34 -7.72
CA THR A 52 -8.91 15.09 -6.29
C THR A 52 -9.69 13.77 -6.12
N PRO A 53 -9.30 12.88 -5.19
CA PRO A 53 -10.01 11.66 -4.86
C PRO A 53 -11.49 11.87 -4.58
N ASP A 54 -11.84 13.03 -4.03
CA ASP A 54 -13.21 13.46 -3.78
C ASP A 54 -14.02 13.56 -5.08
N ARG A 55 -13.44 14.13 -6.15
CA ARG A 55 -14.08 14.17 -7.47
C ARG A 55 -14.15 12.80 -8.13
N ALA A 56 -13.10 11.98 -8.07
CA ALA A 56 -13.12 10.64 -8.65
C ALA A 56 -14.13 9.71 -7.94
N SER A 57 -14.22 9.81 -6.62
CA SER A 57 -15.20 9.09 -5.80
C SER A 57 -16.62 9.58 -6.06
N ALA A 58 -16.84 10.90 -6.16
CA ALA A 58 -18.14 11.48 -6.51
C ALA A 58 -18.59 11.09 -7.92
N LEU A 59 -17.67 11.05 -8.90
CA LEU A 59 -17.97 10.65 -10.28
C LEU A 59 -18.33 9.16 -10.34
N THR A 60 -17.60 8.31 -9.62
CA THR A 60 -17.89 6.87 -9.50
C THR A 60 -19.24 6.62 -8.83
N ALA A 61 -19.53 7.31 -7.72
CA ALA A 61 -20.82 7.23 -7.03
C ALA A 61 -21.98 7.69 -7.93
N SER A 62 -21.78 8.75 -8.71
CA SER A 62 -22.78 9.27 -9.65
C SER A 62 -23.08 8.29 -10.80
N LEU A 63 -22.06 7.60 -11.32
CA LEU A 63 -22.22 6.58 -12.36
C LEU A 63 -22.96 5.34 -11.84
N ILE A 64 -22.65 4.89 -10.62
CA ILE A 64 -23.35 3.77 -9.95
C ILE A 64 -24.82 4.13 -9.67
N ALA A 65 -25.10 5.36 -9.24
CA ALA A 65 -26.46 5.82 -9.01
C ALA A 65 -27.27 5.86 -10.32
N ARG A 66 -26.67 6.35 -11.42
CA ARG A 66 -27.30 6.39 -12.74
C ARG A 66 -27.60 4.99 -13.29
N SER A 67 -26.71 4.02 -13.13
CA SER A 67 -26.94 2.65 -13.60
C SER A 67 -28.03 1.89 -12.83
N ARG A 68 -28.43 2.39 -11.65
CA ARG A 68 -29.51 1.82 -10.83
C ARG A 68 -30.86 2.48 -11.07
N ALA A 69 -30.88 3.65 -11.71
CA ALA A 69 -32.09 4.39 -12.06
C ALA A 69 -32.60 4.06 -13.48
N SER A 70 -31.86 3.24 -14.22
CA SER A 70 -32.21 2.70 -15.55
C SER A 70 -32.77 1.30 -15.47
#